data_AF-A0A946FBN2-F1
#
_entry.id   AF-A0A946FBN2-F1
#
_cell.length_a   1.000
_cell.length_b   1.000
_cell.length_c   1.000
_cell.angle_alpha   90.00
_cell.angle_beta   90.00
_cell.angle_gamma   90.00
#
_symmetry.space_group_name_H-M   'P 1'
#
loop_
_entity.id
_entity.type
_entity.pdbx_description
1 polymer ?
#
loop_
_entity_poly.entity_id
_entity_poly.type
_entity_poly.pdbx_seq_one_letter_code
_entity_poly.pdbx_strand_id
1 'polypeptide(L)'
;MEAGADHGIKPFGVECQRLLRLEKGHIIVSQDTDGLTNPLEADMDWVLAKKRPFYIGKRSIDIRREHLDRKLVGFELEGGEGATLPKECHLVIKDGDIAGRVTSCSYSPTLGKAIGLAYVELDQAEPGSKFQVRIDSGHVSGKKVKMDLNNLVDCKVVSLPFYDPENARQEM
;
A
#
# COMPACT_ATOMS: atom_id res chain seq x y z
N MET A 1 30.00 -10.01 9.06
CA MET A 1 30.62 -9.61 7.77
C MET A 1 31.61 -10.67 7.31
N GLU A 2 32.62 -11.05 8.11
CA GLU A 2 33.63 -12.04 7.73
C GLU A 2 33.06 -13.39 7.25
N ALA A 3 32.16 -14.01 8.04
CA ALA A 3 31.54 -15.31 7.67
C ALA A 3 30.69 -15.29 6.37
N GLY A 4 30.32 -14.11 5.86
CA GLY A 4 29.51 -13.99 4.65
C GLY A 4 30.28 -13.47 3.43
N ALA A 5 31.61 -13.31 3.55
CA ALA A 5 32.43 -12.72 2.49
C ALA A 5 32.32 -13.50 1.17
N ASP A 6 32.39 -14.84 1.24
CA ASP A 6 32.29 -15.73 0.08
C ASP A 6 30.91 -15.71 -0.60
N HIS A 7 29.88 -15.21 0.11
CA HIS A 7 28.52 -15.05 -0.39
C HIS A 7 28.20 -13.60 -0.80
N GLY A 8 29.19 -12.69 -0.76
CA GLY A 8 29.00 -11.30 -1.15
C GLY A 8 28.11 -10.49 -0.20
N ILE A 9 28.14 -10.80 1.10
CA ILE A 9 27.35 -10.10 2.12
C ILE A 9 27.57 -8.58 2.08
N LYS A 10 26.48 -7.80 2.15
CA LYS A 10 26.50 -6.34 2.15
C LYS A 10 25.55 -5.79 3.22
N PRO A 11 25.86 -4.66 3.86
CA PRO A 11 24.88 -3.94 4.67
C PRO A 11 23.77 -3.38 3.77
N PHE A 12 22.57 -3.24 4.31
CA PHE A 12 21.46 -2.53 3.67
C PHE A 12 20.89 -1.47 4.62
N GLY A 13 20.34 -0.40 4.04
CA GLY A 13 19.78 0.72 4.78
C GLY A 13 18.27 0.59 5.00
N VAL A 14 17.73 1.53 5.78
CA VAL A 14 16.30 1.60 6.12
C VAL A 14 15.42 1.74 4.87
N GLU A 15 15.85 2.49 3.85
CA GLU A 15 15.08 2.63 2.61
C GLU A 15 14.96 1.32 1.84
N CYS A 16 16.02 0.50 1.84
CA CYS A 16 15.95 -0.85 1.28
C CYS A 16 14.96 -1.72 2.07
N GLN A 17 14.96 -1.64 3.41
CA GLN A 17 13.98 -2.33 4.25
C GLN A 17 12.54 -1.88 3.97
N ARG A 18 12.32 -0.56 3.84
CA ARG A 18 11.00 0.05 3.55
C ARG A 18 10.48 -0.33 2.17
N LEU A 19 11.36 -0.56 1.21
CA LEU A 19 10.99 -1.06 -0.11
C LEU A 19 10.68 -2.56 -0.08
N LEU A 20 11.56 -3.39 0.47
CA LEU A 20 11.37 -4.84 0.52
C LEU A 20 10.08 -5.23 1.27
N ARG A 21 9.77 -4.54 2.38
CA ARG A 21 8.48 -4.74 3.09
C ARG A 21 7.29 -4.34 2.23
N LEU A 22 7.40 -3.26 1.45
CA LEU A 22 6.33 -2.77 0.60
C LEU A 22 6.08 -3.75 -0.54
N GLU A 23 7.13 -4.31 -1.14
CA GLU A 23 7.03 -5.39 -2.13
C GLU A 23 6.28 -6.61 -1.59
N LYS A 24 6.42 -6.93 -0.29
CA LYS A 24 5.64 -7.96 0.40
C LYS A 24 4.26 -7.49 0.89
N GLY A 25 3.87 -6.24 0.64
CA GLY A 25 2.60 -5.69 1.12
C GLY A 25 2.51 -5.55 2.63
N HIS A 26 3.64 -5.58 3.35
CA HIS A 26 3.66 -5.46 4.80
C HIS A 26 3.39 -4.02 5.22
N ILE A 27 2.52 -3.86 6.22
CA ILE A 27 2.19 -2.58 6.82
C ILE A 27 3.29 -2.09 7.77
N ILE A 28 3.37 -0.78 7.94
CA ILE A 28 4.08 -0.10 9.01
C ILE A 28 3.04 0.46 9.98
N VAL A 29 3.10 0.01 11.24
CA VAL A 29 2.25 0.54 12.31
C VAL A 29 2.52 2.04 12.48
N SER A 30 1.46 2.83 12.67
CA SER A 30 1.49 4.30 12.75
C SER A 30 1.66 5.04 11.42
N GLN A 31 1.92 4.34 10.31
CA GLN A 31 1.96 4.91 8.95
C GLN A 31 0.77 4.39 8.12
N ASP A 32 0.70 3.07 7.96
CA ASP A 32 -0.37 2.37 7.25
C ASP A 32 -1.57 2.07 8.18
N THR A 33 -1.40 2.21 9.49
CA THR A 33 -2.46 2.07 10.50
C THR A 33 -2.39 3.20 11.52
N ASP A 34 -3.51 3.47 12.18
CA ASP A 34 -3.65 4.46 13.25
C ASP A 34 -4.65 3.97 14.31
N GLY A 35 -4.92 4.80 15.33
CA GLY A 35 -5.85 4.45 16.42
C GLY A 35 -7.32 4.27 15.99
N LEU A 36 -7.67 4.63 14.75
CA LEU A 36 -9.01 4.46 14.19
C LEU A 36 -9.10 3.25 13.25
N THR A 37 -7.95 2.72 12.83
CA THR A 37 -7.86 1.61 11.87
C THR A 37 -8.27 0.29 12.51
N ASN A 38 -9.16 -0.43 11.84
CA ASN A 38 -9.53 -1.81 12.19
C ASN A 38 -8.66 -2.80 11.41
N PRO A 39 -8.20 -3.93 12.00
CA PRO A 39 -7.54 -5.01 11.26
C PRO A 39 -8.29 -5.48 10.00
N LEU A 40 -9.64 -5.44 9.99
CA LEU A 40 -10.43 -5.79 8.81
C LEU A 40 -10.26 -4.76 7.67
N GLU A 41 -10.18 -3.47 8.00
CA GLU A 41 -9.91 -2.40 7.03
C GLU A 41 -8.49 -2.54 6.48
N ALA A 42 -7.53 -2.95 7.31
CA ALA A 42 -6.13 -3.14 6.91
C ALA A 42 -5.86 -4.44 6.12
N ASP A 43 -6.90 -5.20 5.74
CA ASP A 43 -6.80 -6.52 5.10
C ASP A 43 -6.04 -7.57 5.96
N MET A 44 -6.15 -7.46 7.28
CA MET A 44 -5.46 -8.30 8.27
C MET A 44 -6.43 -9.18 9.07
N ASP A 45 -7.54 -9.64 8.49
CA ASP A 45 -8.46 -10.56 9.18
C ASP A 45 -7.77 -11.87 9.64
N TRP A 46 -6.64 -12.22 9.02
CA TRP A 46 -5.83 -13.39 9.38
C TRP A 46 -5.09 -13.26 10.72
N VAL A 47 -4.82 -12.05 11.22
CA VAL A 47 -4.15 -11.88 12.54
C VAL A 47 -5.09 -12.10 13.73
N LEU A 48 -6.41 -12.12 13.47
CA LEU A 48 -7.39 -12.23 14.53
C LEU A 48 -7.43 -13.64 15.10
N ALA A 49 -7.43 -13.74 16.43
CA ALA A 49 -7.54 -15.00 17.13
C ALA A 49 -8.99 -15.55 17.12
N LYS A 50 -9.51 -15.88 15.93
CA LYS A 50 -10.92 -16.27 15.68
C LYS A 50 -11.41 -17.43 16.55
N LYS A 51 -10.50 -18.34 16.94
CA LYS A 51 -10.80 -19.52 17.77
C LYS A 51 -10.79 -19.22 19.28
N ARG A 52 -10.23 -18.09 19.73
CA ARG A 52 -10.21 -17.75 21.15
C ARG A 52 -11.57 -17.17 21.55
N PRO A 53 -12.18 -17.65 22.66
CA PRO A 53 -13.50 -17.16 23.09
C PRO A 53 -13.47 -15.66 23.46
N PHE A 54 -12.34 -15.16 23.96
CA PHE A 54 -12.16 -13.77 24.34
C PHE A 54 -10.75 -13.25 23.99
N TYR A 55 -10.71 -12.00 23.53
CA TYR A 55 -9.51 -11.16 23.44
C TYR A 55 -9.93 -9.68 23.48
N ILE A 56 -9.01 -8.81 23.88
CA ILE A 56 -9.24 -7.35 23.94
C ILE A 56 -9.61 -6.86 22.54
N GLY A 57 -10.76 -6.18 22.42
CA GLY A 57 -11.27 -5.64 21.16
C GLY A 57 -12.17 -6.57 20.34
N LYS A 58 -12.35 -7.85 20.74
CA LYS A 58 -13.20 -8.81 20.00
C LYS A 58 -14.59 -8.27 19.67
N ARG A 59 -15.32 -7.79 20.68
CA ARG A 59 -16.67 -7.24 20.51
C ARG A 59 -16.70 -6.07 19.51
N SER A 60 -15.71 -5.17 19.57
CA SER A 60 -15.64 -4.01 18.67
C SER A 60 -15.38 -4.42 17.22
N ILE A 61 -14.54 -5.44 17.02
CA ILE A 61 -14.27 -5.99 15.69
C ILE A 61 -15.51 -6.70 15.13
N ASP A 62 -16.22 -7.48 15.96
CA ASP A 62 -17.44 -8.18 15.56
C ASP A 62 -18.51 -7.17 15.08
N ILE A 63 -18.71 -6.07 15.81
CA ILE A 63 -19.63 -4.99 15.42
C ILE A 63 -19.19 -4.31 14.12
N ARG A 64 -17.90 -4.01 13.98
CA ARG A 64 -17.38 -3.30 12.80
C ARG A 64 -17.33 -4.15 11.53
N ARG A 65 -17.40 -5.48 11.64
CA ARG A 65 -17.36 -6.38 10.47
C ARG A 65 -18.48 -6.08 9.48
N GLU A 66 -19.63 -5.59 9.96
CA GLU A 66 -20.79 -5.24 9.14
C GLU A 66 -20.80 -3.76 8.69
N HIS A 67 -19.82 -2.97 9.13
CA HIS A 67 -19.74 -1.52 8.93
C HIS A 67 -18.34 -1.09 8.47
N LEU A 68 -17.81 -1.79 7.47
CA LEU A 68 -16.58 -1.39 6.81
C LEU A 68 -16.93 -0.40 5.70
N ASP A 69 -16.26 0.75 5.69
CA ASP A 69 -16.47 1.78 4.67
C ASP A 69 -15.26 1.95 3.75
N ARG A 70 -14.11 1.40 4.17
CA ARG A 70 -12.83 1.51 3.47
C ARG A 70 -12.00 0.24 3.63
N LYS A 71 -11.05 0.05 2.70
CA LYS A 71 -10.09 -1.04 2.73
C LYS A 71 -8.70 -0.55 2.30
N LEU A 72 -7.66 -1.06 2.96
CA LEU A 72 -6.27 -0.91 2.57
C LEU A 72 -6.00 -1.84 1.40
N VAL A 73 -5.53 -1.29 0.29
CA VAL A 73 -5.24 -2.05 -0.93
C VAL A 73 -3.83 -1.81 -1.42
N GLY A 74 -3.27 -2.80 -2.12
CA GLY A 74 -2.09 -2.63 -2.94
C GLY A 74 -2.45 -1.96 -4.26
N PHE A 75 -1.62 -1.03 -4.72
CA PHE A 75 -1.78 -0.41 -6.04
C PHE A 75 -0.46 -0.31 -6.79
N GLU A 76 -0.56 -0.25 -8.10
CA GLU A 76 0.55 0.05 -9.01
C GLU A 76 0.23 1.27 -9.89
N LEU A 77 1.27 1.99 -10.31
CA LEU A 77 1.17 3.11 -11.25
C LEU A 77 1.69 2.71 -12.63
N GLU A 78 1.07 3.28 -13.65
CA GLU A 78 1.62 3.27 -15.01
C GLU A 78 2.72 4.33 -15.14
N GLY A 79 3.79 4.05 -15.89
CA GLY A 79 4.88 5.02 -16.17
C GLY A 79 6.31 4.61 -15.77
N GLY A 80 6.48 3.43 -15.16
CA GLY A 80 7.81 2.87 -14.84
C GLY A 80 8.64 3.78 -13.94
N GLU A 81 9.94 3.91 -14.24
CA GLU A 81 10.90 4.72 -13.45
C GLU A 81 10.60 6.23 -13.47
N GLY A 82 9.89 6.72 -14.51
CA GLY A 82 9.51 8.12 -14.66
C GLY A 82 8.16 8.49 -14.02
N ALA A 83 7.50 7.56 -13.34
CA ALA A 83 6.20 7.80 -12.71
C ALA A 83 6.35 8.85 -11.58
N THR A 84 5.46 9.85 -11.55
CA THR A 84 5.37 10.74 -10.40
C THR A 84 4.71 9.98 -9.25
N LEU A 85 5.50 9.63 -8.25
CA LEU A 85 5.06 8.88 -7.09
C LEU A 85 4.15 9.75 -6.20
N PRO A 86 2.94 9.28 -5.85
CA PRO A 86 2.19 9.83 -4.74
C PRO A 86 3.03 9.80 -3.45
N LYS A 87 2.87 10.83 -2.63
CA LYS A 87 3.46 10.88 -1.30
C LYS A 87 2.49 10.33 -0.28
N GLU A 88 3.02 10.00 0.89
CA GLU A 88 2.21 9.71 2.06
C GLU A 88 1.19 10.85 2.30
N CYS A 89 -0.03 10.47 2.69
CA CYS A 89 -1.18 11.37 2.91
C CYS A 89 -1.72 12.10 1.67
N HIS A 90 -1.23 11.82 0.46
CA HIS A 90 -1.95 12.21 -0.74
C HIS A 90 -3.34 11.59 -0.77
N LEU A 91 -4.32 12.35 -1.23
CA LEU A 91 -5.73 11.99 -1.14
C LEU A 91 -6.13 11.16 -2.35
N VAL A 92 -6.87 10.08 -2.09
CA VAL A 92 -7.63 9.40 -3.12
C VAL A 92 -8.87 10.24 -3.40
N ILE A 93 -9.11 10.54 -4.68
CA ILE A 93 -10.23 11.35 -5.14
C ILE A 93 -11.18 10.50 -5.97
N LYS A 94 -12.47 10.64 -5.71
CA LYS A 94 -13.56 10.01 -6.45
C LYS A 94 -14.66 11.04 -6.64
N ASP A 95 -15.05 11.30 -7.89
CA ASP A 95 -16.10 12.26 -8.25
C ASP A 95 -15.92 13.68 -7.66
N GLY A 96 -14.67 14.06 -7.37
CA GLY A 96 -14.32 15.35 -6.77
C GLY A 96 -14.22 15.34 -5.24
N ASP A 97 -14.68 14.28 -4.58
CA ASP A 97 -14.66 14.09 -3.14
C ASP A 97 -13.47 13.23 -2.67
N ILE A 98 -13.16 13.31 -1.38
CA ILE A 98 -12.08 12.54 -0.74
C ILE A 98 -12.61 11.13 -0.42
N ALA A 99 -12.07 10.13 -1.11
CA ALA A 99 -12.43 8.72 -0.95
C ALA A 99 -11.37 7.89 -0.20
N GLY A 100 -10.29 8.53 0.25
CA GLY A 100 -9.23 7.83 0.99
C GLY A 100 -7.88 8.52 0.96
N ARG A 101 -6.82 7.76 1.23
CA ARG A 101 -5.44 8.29 1.28
C ARG A 101 -4.39 7.24 0.95
N VAL A 102 -3.30 7.69 0.33
CA VAL A 102 -2.07 6.92 0.19
C VAL A 102 -1.34 6.87 1.54
N THR A 103 -0.85 5.69 1.90
CA THR A 103 -0.09 5.46 3.14
C THR A 103 1.38 5.18 2.86
N SER A 104 1.66 4.46 1.77
CA SER A 104 3.01 4.09 1.35
C SER A 104 3.11 4.09 -0.18
N CYS A 105 4.21 4.58 -0.75
CA CYS A 105 4.46 4.44 -2.19
C CYS A 105 5.97 4.51 -2.46
N SER A 106 6.46 3.67 -3.38
CA SER A 106 7.85 3.71 -3.84
C SER A 106 8.00 3.04 -5.21
N TYR A 107 9.09 3.34 -5.90
CA TYR A 107 9.50 2.60 -7.08
C TYR A 107 10.22 1.31 -6.68
N SER A 108 9.81 0.16 -7.22
CA SER A 108 10.49 -1.12 -7.07
C SER A 108 11.37 -1.40 -8.29
N PRO A 109 12.71 -1.39 -8.14
CA PRO A 109 13.63 -1.82 -9.20
C PRO A 109 13.47 -3.31 -9.53
N THR A 110 13.06 -4.13 -8.54
CA THR A 110 12.83 -5.58 -8.70
C THR A 110 11.67 -5.85 -9.65
N LEU A 111 10.60 -5.06 -9.55
CA LEU A 111 9.37 -5.23 -10.33
C LEU A 111 9.33 -4.31 -11.57
N GLY A 112 10.21 -3.31 -11.65
CA GLY A 112 10.24 -2.32 -12.74
C GLY A 112 9.04 -1.36 -12.74
N LYS A 113 8.40 -1.15 -11.59
CA LYS A 113 7.18 -0.35 -11.46
C LYS A 113 7.05 0.31 -10.09
N ALA A 114 6.26 1.37 -10.05
CA ALA A 114 5.87 2.02 -8.81
C ALA A 114 4.69 1.29 -8.16
N ILE A 115 4.85 1.00 -6.88
CA ILE A 115 3.89 0.26 -6.05
C ILE A 115 3.57 1.06 -4.79
N GLY A 116 2.41 0.82 -4.20
CA GLY A 116 2.00 1.50 -2.98
C GLY A 116 0.83 0.86 -2.26
N LEU A 117 0.54 1.39 -1.08
CA LEU A 117 -0.61 1.06 -0.25
C LEU A 117 -1.48 2.32 -0.08
N ALA A 118 -2.80 2.13 -0.16
CA ALA A 118 -3.77 3.21 0.03
C ALA A 118 -5.04 2.68 0.67
N TYR A 119 -5.68 3.48 1.51
CA TYR A 119 -7.09 3.27 1.87
C TYR A 119 -7.95 3.84 0.75
N VAL A 120 -8.92 3.05 0.31
CA VAL A 120 -9.94 3.41 -0.67
C VAL A 120 -11.31 2.99 -0.16
N GLU A 121 -12.37 3.57 -0.72
CA GLU A 121 -13.75 3.09 -0.52
C GLU A 121 -13.91 1.64 -0.98
N LEU A 122 -14.84 0.91 -0.37
CA LEU A 122 -15.01 -0.53 -0.65
C LEU A 122 -15.29 -0.86 -2.12
N ASP A 123 -16.01 0.00 -2.83
CA ASP A 123 -16.33 -0.23 -4.24
C ASP A 123 -15.14 -0.01 -5.18
N GLN A 124 -14.06 0.60 -4.69
CA GLN A 124 -12.79 0.72 -5.40
C GLN A 124 -11.75 -0.31 -4.95
N ALA A 125 -12.07 -1.18 -3.98
CA ALA A 125 -11.07 -2.02 -3.32
C ALA A 125 -10.73 -3.34 -4.05
N GLU A 126 -11.52 -3.73 -5.05
CA GLU A 126 -11.31 -4.99 -5.78
C GLU A 126 -10.08 -4.93 -6.71
N PRO A 127 -9.27 -6.00 -6.80
CA PRO A 127 -8.18 -6.09 -7.76
C PRO A 127 -8.65 -5.85 -9.20
N GLY A 128 -7.93 -4.99 -9.92
CA GLY A 128 -8.28 -4.56 -11.28
C GLY A 128 -9.06 -3.24 -11.33
N SER A 129 -9.65 -2.80 -10.22
CA SER A 129 -10.27 -1.48 -10.11
C SER A 129 -9.25 -0.35 -10.28
N LYS A 130 -9.73 0.84 -10.63
CA LYS A 130 -8.93 2.06 -10.75
C LYS A 130 -9.42 3.12 -9.78
N PHE A 131 -8.48 3.89 -9.25
CA PHE A 131 -8.77 5.08 -8.45
C PHE A 131 -7.76 6.19 -8.79
N GLN A 132 -8.09 7.42 -8.43
CA GLN A 132 -7.25 8.57 -8.73
C GLN A 132 -6.64 9.12 -7.45
N VAL A 133 -5.36 9.49 -7.51
CA VAL A 133 -4.67 10.14 -6.39
C VAL A 133 -4.30 11.54 -6.79
N ARG A 134 -4.64 12.50 -5.93
CA ARG A 134 -4.20 13.88 -6.09
C ARG A 134 -2.75 14.02 -5.65
N ILE A 135 -1.91 14.49 -6.55
CA ILE A 135 -0.50 14.74 -6.32
C ILE A 135 -0.17 16.25 -6.36
N ASP A 136 0.94 16.64 -5.77
CA ASP A 136 1.53 17.97 -5.98
C ASP A 136 1.86 18.20 -7.47
N SER A 137 2.12 19.44 -7.89
CA SER A 137 2.66 19.72 -9.23
C SER A 137 3.88 18.85 -9.54
N GLY A 138 3.80 18.08 -10.62
CA GLY A 138 4.79 17.09 -11.02
C GLY A 138 4.67 16.72 -12.50
N HIS A 139 5.49 15.77 -12.94
CA HIS A 139 5.43 15.26 -14.31
C HIS A 139 4.43 14.09 -14.37
N VAL A 140 3.15 14.35 -14.67
CA VAL A 140 2.20 13.26 -14.95
C VAL A 140 2.55 12.73 -16.34
N SER A 141 2.97 11.47 -16.43
CA SER A 141 3.29 10.80 -17.71
C SER A 141 4.26 11.59 -18.59
N GLY A 142 5.33 12.15 -18.00
CA GLY A 142 6.38 12.88 -18.74
C GLY A 142 6.03 14.30 -19.20
N LYS A 143 4.82 14.81 -18.91
CA LYS A 143 4.46 16.21 -19.18
C LYS A 143 4.54 17.03 -17.90
N LYS A 144 5.25 18.18 -17.93
CA LYS A 144 5.20 19.17 -16.84
C LYS A 144 3.76 19.62 -16.64
N VAL A 145 3.17 19.32 -15.49
CA VAL A 145 1.86 19.85 -15.11
C VAL A 145 2.05 21.02 -14.15
N LYS A 146 1.36 22.14 -14.40
CA LYS A 146 1.35 23.28 -13.48
C LYS A 146 0.70 22.87 -12.15
N MET A 147 0.92 23.65 -11.09
CA MET A 147 0.14 23.53 -9.84
C MET A 147 -1.32 23.86 -10.17
N ASP A 148 -2.10 22.84 -10.53
CA ASP A 148 -3.54 22.91 -10.73
C ASP A 148 -4.20 21.93 -9.76
N LEU A 149 -5.38 22.30 -9.24
CA LEU A 149 -6.16 21.51 -8.28
C LEU A 149 -6.57 20.11 -8.80
N ASN A 150 -6.31 19.82 -10.07
CA ASN A 150 -6.70 18.61 -10.80
C ASN A 150 -5.51 17.72 -11.18
N ASN A 151 -4.36 17.84 -10.52
CA ASN A 151 -3.23 16.92 -10.75
C ASN A 151 -3.54 15.54 -10.17
N LEU A 152 -4.19 14.72 -11.00
CA LEU A 152 -4.59 13.37 -10.67
C LEU A 152 -3.69 12.37 -11.40
N VAL A 153 -3.32 11.31 -10.68
CA VAL A 153 -2.64 10.14 -11.25
C VAL A 153 -3.55 8.93 -11.08
N ASP A 154 -3.71 8.17 -12.16
CA ASP A 154 -4.46 6.92 -12.13
C ASP A 154 -3.63 5.80 -11.48
N CYS A 155 -4.24 5.14 -10.51
CA CYS A 155 -3.71 3.98 -9.82
C CYS A 155 -4.57 2.76 -10.14
N LYS A 156 -3.92 1.60 -10.31
CA LYS A 156 -4.62 0.32 -10.48
C LYS A 156 -4.46 -0.53 -9.23
N VAL A 157 -5.57 -1.02 -8.69
CA VAL A 157 -5.57 -1.94 -7.56
C VAL A 157 -5.06 -3.31 -8.00
N VAL A 158 -4.18 -3.89 -7.20
CA VAL A 158 -3.59 -5.21 -7.43
C VAL A 158 -3.57 -6.02 -6.13
N SER A 159 -3.56 -7.34 -6.28
CA SER A 159 -3.45 -8.25 -5.14
C SER A 159 -2.06 -8.15 -4.49
N LEU A 160 -2.04 -8.25 -3.17
CA LEU A 160 -0.81 -8.36 -2.38
C LEU A 160 -0.45 -9.84 -2.16
N PRO A 161 0.85 -10.16 -1.98
CA PRO A 161 2.00 -9.26 -2.09
C PRO A 161 2.38 -8.98 -3.55
N PHE A 162 3.13 -7.90 -3.81
CA PHE A 162 3.59 -7.56 -5.17
C PHE A 162 4.73 -8.47 -5.64
N TYR A 163 5.54 -8.96 -4.70
CA TYR A 163 6.69 -9.82 -4.95
C TYR A 163 6.52 -11.17 -4.25
N ASP A 164 6.82 -12.24 -5.00
CA ASP A 164 6.73 -13.63 -4.52
C ASP A 164 5.38 -13.94 -3.86
N PRO A 165 4.26 -13.90 -4.61
CA PRO A 165 2.91 -14.13 -4.08
C PRO A 165 2.72 -15.52 -3.49
N GLU A 166 3.41 -16.52 -4.04
CA GLU A 166 3.37 -17.90 -3.56
C GLU A 166 4.31 -18.15 -2.36
N ASN A 167 5.02 -17.12 -1.88
CA ASN A 167 6.01 -17.22 -0.81
C ASN A 167 7.08 -18.32 -1.00
N ALA A 168 7.40 -18.66 -2.25
CA ALA A 168 8.31 -19.75 -2.59
C ALA A 168 9.72 -19.53 -2.01
N ARG A 169 10.11 -18.28 -1.73
CA ARG A 169 11.41 -17.97 -1.14
C ARG A 169 11.46 -18.08 0.38
N GLN A 170 10.31 -18.16 1.05
CA GLN A 170 10.22 -18.27 2.51
C GLN A 170 10.04 -19.71 2.99
N GLU A 171 9.52 -20.60 2.14
CA GLU A 171 9.29 -22.01 2.47
C GLU A 171 10.54 -22.91 2.35
N MET A 172 11.72 -22.33 2.10
CA MET A 172 13.01 -23.04 2.01
C MET A 172 13.59 -23.44 3.36
#